data_AF-R2Q9K6-F1
#
_entry.id   AF-R2Q9K6-F1
#
_cell.length_a   1.000
_cell.length_b   1.000
_cell.length_c   1.000
_cell.angle_alpha   90.00
_cell.angle_beta   90.00
_cell.angle_gamma   90.00
#
_symmetry.space_group_name_H-M   'P 1'
#
loop_
_entity.id
_entity.type
_entity.pdbx_description
1 polymer ?
#
loop_
_entity_poly.entity_id
_entity_poly.type
_entity_poly.pdbx_seq_one_letter_code
_entity_poly.pdbx_strand_id
1 'polypeptide(L)'
;MVTLILAIYVGLILLHAVNMGLDCLKHKDDLGHGNWIVSGIIGFITDFLDTLGIGSFAPTTMLLDFTKQLSHDRLLPGTLNVGHGIPVLVEAFIFTTVVDVSPVTLFALVGSATIGAFIGSRFVTGLPEKKVQLWMGWALIVTAVLMFARQQGWIDILGADNTATALTGIKLVIGVVINFFLGALMTIGVGLYAPCMAMVYMLGLSPLVAFPVMMGSCAGLMPIASLNFVKTGDYARKVSLAITAGGIIGVIIAAKFVTGLDLNVLTYIIIVVIIYTGVTYIRKSMKPAAA
;
A
#
# COMPACT_ATOMS: atom_id res chain seq x y z
N MET A 1 -10.41 22.56 5.88
CA MET A 1 -9.32 21.57 5.87
C MET A 1 -9.68 20.34 5.04
N VAL A 2 -10.75 19.62 5.38
CA VAL A 2 -11.20 18.43 4.63
C VAL A 2 -11.34 18.72 3.13
N THR A 3 -11.96 19.83 2.73
CA THR A 3 -12.07 20.23 1.31
C THR A 3 -10.72 20.34 0.58
N LEU A 4 -9.68 20.84 1.26
CA LEU A 4 -8.34 20.94 0.68
C LEU A 4 -7.71 19.56 0.49
N ILE A 5 -7.85 18.67 1.47
CA ILE A 5 -7.34 17.30 1.39
C ILE A 5 -8.05 16.52 0.27
N LEU A 6 -9.38 16.64 0.18
CA LEU A 6 -10.15 16.03 -0.91
C LEU A 6 -9.74 16.59 -2.27
N ALA A 7 -9.48 17.90 -2.38
CA ALA A 7 -8.97 18.50 -3.62
C ALA A 7 -7.58 17.95 -3.99
N ILE A 8 -6.70 17.74 -3.02
CA ILE A 8 -5.39 17.10 -3.24
C ILE A 8 -5.57 15.66 -3.72
N TYR A 9 -6.47 14.88 -3.11
CA TYR A 9 -6.76 13.52 -3.56
C TYR A 9 -7.29 13.48 -4.98
N VAL A 10 -8.21 14.38 -5.35
CA VAL A 10 -8.68 14.50 -6.74
C VAL A 10 -7.52 14.82 -7.68
N GLY A 11 -6.64 15.75 -7.30
CA GLY A 11 -5.43 16.06 -8.07
C GLY A 11 -4.51 14.84 -8.26
N LEU A 12 -4.31 14.04 -7.22
CA LEU A 12 -3.52 12.82 -7.26
C LEU A 12 -4.18 11.70 -8.09
N ILE A 13 -5.51 11.56 -8.02
CA ILE A 13 -6.27 10.65 -8.88
C ILE A 13 -6.06 11.03 -10.34
N LEU A 14 -6.23 12.31 -10.68
CA LEU A 14 -6.04 12.81 -12.05
C LEU A 14 -4.60 12.61 -12.52
N LEU A 15 -3.61 12.95 -11.68
CA LEU A 15 -2.19 12.73 -11.98
C LEU A 15 -1.92 11.26 -12.28
N HIS A 16 -2.39 10.35 -11.41
CA HIS A 16 -2.15 8.91 -11.55
C HIS A 16 -2.86 8.32 -12.76
N ALA A 17 -4.13 8.69 -12.97
CA ALA A 17 -4.94 8.24 -14.11
C ALA A 17 -4.35 8.73 -15.44
N VAL A 18 -3.88 9.97 -15.52
CA VAL A 18 -3.20 10.50 -16.71
C VAL A 18 -1.86 9.80 -16.93
N ASN A 19 -1.03 9.69 -15.89
CA ASN A 19 0.28 9.04 -15.99
C ASN A 19 0.16 7.58 -16.47
N MET A 20 -0.70 6.79 -15.83
CA MET A 20 -0.96 5.41 -16.22
C MET A 20 -1.66 5.32 -17.58
N GLY A 21 -2.65 6.18 -17.82
CA GLY A 21 -3.46 6.18 -19.04
C GLY A 21 -2.64 6.50 -20.29
N LEU A 22 -1.79 7.52 -20.23
CA LEU A 22 -0.88 7.87 -21.33
C LEU A 22 0.09 6.74 -21.65
N ASP A 23 0.67 6.10 -20.63
CA ASP A 23 1.58 4.97 -20.86
C ASP A 23 0.85 3.75 -21.44
N CYS A 24 -0.38 3.47 -21.01
CA CYS A 24 -1.20 2.40 -21.57
C CYS A 24 -1.64 2.70 -23.01
N LEU A 25 -1.98 3.95 -23.34
CA LEU A 25 -2.30 4.36 -24.71
C LEU A 25 -1.09 4.22 -25.65
N LYS A 26 0.11 4.53 -25.16
CA LYS A 26 1.36 4.35 -25.91
C LYS A 26 1.65 2.87 -26.22
N HIS A 27 1.17 1.96 -25.38
CA HIS A 27 1.38 0.51 -25.51
C HIS A 27 0.07 -0.25 -25.77
N LYS A 28 -0.93 0.40 -26.39
CA LYS A 28 -2.29 -0.14 -26.57
C LYS A 28 -2.33 -1.47 -27.34
N ASP A 29 -1.36 -1.70 -28.21
CA ASP A 29 -1.29 -2.89 -29.06
C ASP A 29 -0.77 -4.11 -28.28
N ASP A 30 -0.01 -3.90 -27.19
CA ASP A 30 0.42 -4.94 -26.26
C ASP A 30 0.62 -4.38 -24.84
N LEU A 31 -0.35 -4.63 -23.98
CA LEU A 31 -0.30 -4.26 -22.56
C LEU A 31 0.44 -5.29 -21.69
N GLY A 32 1.04 -6.32 -22.29
CA GLY A 32 1.88 -7.32 -21.64
C GLY A 32 1.13 -8.55 -21.10
N HIS A 33 1.85 -9.39 -20.37
CA HIS A 33 1.37 -10.65 -19.79
C HIS A 33 0.25 -10.44 -18.74
N GLY A 34 -0.57 -11.48 -18.53
CA GLY A 34 -1.61 -11.53 -17.50
C GLY A 34 -3.02 -11.61 -18.06
N ASN A 35 -3.97 -11.97 -17.20
CA ASN A 35 -5.39 -12.12 -17.50
C ASN A 35 -6.19 -11.00 -16.80
N TRP A 36 -7.02 -10.30 -17.57
CA TRP A 36 -7.86 -9.19 -17.11
C TRP A 36 -8.82 -9.60 -15.99
N ILE A 37 -9.51 -10.73 -16.15
CA ILE A 37 -10.53 -11.18 -15.21
C ILE A 37 -9.87 -11.62 -13.91
N VAL A 38 -8.81 -12.43 -13.98
CA VAL A 38 -8.09 -12.91 -12.79
C VAL A 38 -7.51 -11.73 -12.03
N SER A 39 -6.80 -10.82 -12.70
CA SER A 39 -6.19 -9.65 -12.06
C SER A 39 -7.25 -8.67 -11.51
N GLY A 40 -8.41 -8.55 -12.17
CA GLY A 40 -9.52 -7.76 -11.67
C GLY A 40 -10.17 -8.36 -10.42
N ILE A 41 -10.35 -9.69 -10.38
CA ILE A 41 -10.84 -10.38 -9.17
C ILE A 41 -9.83 -10.22 -8.03
N ILE A 42 -8.52 -10.29 -8.33
CA ILE A 42 -7.47 -10.03 -7.33
C ILE A 42 -7.66 -8.63 -6.75
N GLY A 43 -7.67 -7.58 -7.60
CA GLY A 43 -7.88 -6.21 -7.13
C GLY A 43 -9.15 -6.04 -6.31
N PHE A 44 -10.27 -6.61 -6.79
CA PHE A 44 -11.54 -6.61 -6.06
C PHE A 44 -11.41 -7.18 -4.65
N ILE A 45 -10.85 -8.39 -4.51
CA ILE A 45 -10.70 -9.04 -3.20
C ILE A 45 -9.74 -8.25 -2.33
N THR A 46 -8.60 -7.85 -2.86
CA THR A 46 -7.52 -7.28 -2.04
C THR A 46 -7.84 -5.88 -1.56
N ASP A 47 -8.45 -5.04 -2.38
CA ASP A 47 -8.87 -3.70 -1.95
C ASP A 47 -10.17 -3.75 -1.13
N PHE A 48 -11.03 -4.75 -1.33
CA PHE A 48 -12.12 -5.02 -0.39
C PHE A 48 -11.57 -5.34 1.02
N LEU A 49 -10.54 -6.19 1.12
CA LEU A 49 -9.90 -6.50 2.40
C LEU A 49 -9.09 -5.33 2.96
N ASP A 50 -8.52 -4.48 2.10
CA ASP A 50 -7.82 -3.26 2.50
C ASP A 50 -8.77 -2.26 3.16
N THR A 51 -9.94 -2.03 2.54
CA THR A 51 -11.02 -1.22 3.10
C THR A 51 -11.51 -1.73 4.46
N LEU A 52 -11.39 -3.04 4.71
CA LEU A 52 -11.71 -3.67 6.00
C LEU A 52 -10.54 -3.66 7.02
N GLY A 53 -9.39 -3.11 6.63
CA GLY A 53 -8.24 -2.88 7.50
C GLY A 53 -7.14 -3.93 7.47
N ILE A 54 -7.16 -4.87 6.52
CA ILE A 54 -6.14 -5.94 6.40
C ILE A 54 -4.90 -5.47 5.61
N GLY A 55 -5.10 -4.62 4.60
CA GLY A 55 -4.06 -4.18 3.65
C GLY A 55 -4.09 -4.96 2.32
N SER A 56 -3.87 -4.28 1.21
CA SER A 56 -3.89 -4.87 -0.14
C SER A 56 -2.57 -5.53 -0.58
N PHE A 57 -1.41 -4.94 -0.24
CA PHE A 57 -0.12 -5.31 -0.87
C PHE A 57 0.30 -6.78 -0.68
N ALA A 58 0.19 -7.29 0.54
CA ALA A 58 0.63 -8.64 0.85
C ALA A 58 -0.34 -9.72 0.29
N PRO A 59 -1.68 -9.58 0.44
CA PRO A 59 -2.64 -10.42 -0.27
C PRO A 59 -2.49 -10.38 -1.79
N THR A 60 -2.30 -9.21 -2.41
CA THR A 60 -2.08 -9.09 -3.86
C THR A 60 -0.82 -9.81 -4.28
N THR A 61 0.29 -9.63 -3.56
CA THR A 61 1.55 -10.32 -3.86
C THR A 61 1.37 -11.84 -3.89
N MET A 62 0.65 -12.37 -2.90
CA MET A 62 0.37 -13.79 -2.80
C MET A 62 -0.51 -14.29 -3.96
N LEU A 63 -1.62 -13.59 -4.24
CA LEU A 63 -2.54 -13.99 -5.30
C LEU A 63 -1.89 -13.88 -6.68
N LEU A 64 -1.09 -12.86 -6.95
CA LEU A 64 -0.35 -12.71 -8.21
C LEU A 64 0.71 -13.79 -8.39
N ASP A 65 1.41 -14.20 -7.33
CA ASP A 65 2.35 -15.33 -7.40
C ASP A 65 1.62 -16.67 -7.60
N PHE A 66 0.49 -16.89 -6.90
CA PHE A 66 -0.29 -18.12 -7.04
C PHE A 66 -0.89 -18.28 -8.44
N THR A 67 -1.43 -17.20 -8.99
CA THR A 67 -2.08 -17.18 -10.30
C THR A 67 -1.13 -16.84 -11.46
N LYS A 68 0.17 -16.66 -11.16
CA LYS A 68 1.24 -16.39 -12.14
C LYS A 68 0.93 -15.23 -13.09
N GLN A 69 0.38 -14.13 -12.58
CA GLN A 69 -0.04 -13.01 -13.44
C GLN A 69 1.12 -12.15 -13.94
N LEU A 70 2.25 -12.16 -13.22
CA LEU A 70 3.44 -11.41 -13.60
C LEU A 70 4.40 -12.27 -14.41
N SER A 71 4.99 -11.68 -15.45
CA SER A 71 6.05 -12.32 -16.23
C SER A 71 7.38 -12.40 -15.47
N HIS A 72 7.66 -11.39 -14.64
CA HIS A 72 8.84 -11.31 -13.79
C HIS A 72 8.45 -10.72 -12.43
N ASP A 73 9.03 -11.26 -11.36
CA ASP A 73 8.81 -10.78 -9.99
C ASP A 73 9.36 -9.36 -9.80
N ARG A 74 10.28 -8.90 -10.67
CA ARG A 74 10.78 -7.51 -10.69
C ARG A 74 9.65 -6.49 -10.90
N LEU A 75 8.57 -6.86 -11.60
CA LEU A 75 7.45 -5.96 -11.88
C LEU A 75 6.50 -5.80 -10.69
N LEU A 76 6.63 -6.65 -9.67
CA LEU A 76 5.68 -6.69 -8.55
C LEU A 76 5.60 -5.35 -7.80
N PRO A 77 6.71 -4.71 -7.35
CA PRO A 77 6.60 -3.48 -6.57
C PRO A 77 5.89 -2.35 -7.33
N GLY A 78 6.21 -2.18 -8.62
CA GLY A 78 5.52 -1.22 -9.47
C GLY A 78 4.06 -1.58 -9.69
N THR A 79 3.76 -2.86 -9.89
CA THR A 79 2.38 -3.34 -10.09
C THR A 79 1.50 -3.05 -8.87
N LEU A 80 2.01 -3.26 -7.66
CA LEU A 80 1.31 -2.95 -6.41
C LEU A 80 1.02 -1.45 -6.26
N ASN A 81 2.04 -0.61 -6.43
CA ASN A 81 1.89 0.84 -6.29
C ASN A 81 0.98 1.44 -7.38
N VAL A 82 1.12 0.97 -8.62
CA VAL A 82 0.32 1.48 -9.75
C VAL A 82 -1.12 0.96 -9.67
N GLY A 83 -1.31 -0.34 -9.40
CA GLY A 83 -2.62 -0.99 -9.39
C GLY A 83 -3.53 -0.51 -8.26
N HIS A 84 -2.98 -0.35 -7.05
CA HIS A 84 -3.76 0.06 -5.88
C HIS A 84 -3.84 1.58 -5.69
N GLY A 85 -3.09 2.38 -6.46
CA GLY A 85 -3.03 3.84 -6.28
C GLY A 85 -4.40 4.52 -6.31
N ILE A 86 -5.24 4.24 -7.31
CA ILE A 86 -6.60 4.80 -7.39
C ILE A 86 -7.54 4.17 -6.34
N PRO A 87 -7.62 2.83 -6.17
CA PRO A 87 -8.41 2.23 -5.11
C PRO A 87 -8.16 2.85 -3.73
N VAL A 88 -6.91 3.00 -3.31
CA VAL A 88 -6.56 3.61 -2.01
C VAL A 88 -6.90 5.10 -1.95
N LEU A 89 -6.78 5.84 -3.06
CA LEU A 89 -7.28 7.21 -3.12
C LEU A 89 -8.80 7.29 -2.95
N VAL A 90 -9.56 6.32 -3.48
CA VAL A 90 -11.00 6.21 -3.28
C VAL A 90 -11.32 5.87 -1.82
N GLU A 91 -10.59 4.94 -1.20
CA GLU A 91 -10.72 4.65 0.24
C GLU A 91 -10.46 5.89 1.08
N ALA A 92 -9.35 6.59 0.81
CA ALA A 92 -9.00 7.82 1.50
C ALA A 92 -10.09 8.89 1.31
N PHE A 93 -10.67 9.01 0.11
CA PHE A 93 -11.78 9.92 -0.13
C PHE A 93 -13.02 9.58 0.72
N ILE A 94 -13.36 8.30 0.85
CA ILE A 94 -14.51 7.83 1.65
C ILE A 94 -14.25 8.10 3.14
N PHE A 95 -13.12 7.66 3.67
CA PHE A 95 -12.89 7.67 5.12
C PHE A 95 -12.35 9.00 5.68
N THR A 96 -11.72 9.84 4.86
CA THR A 96 -11.21 11.16 5.32
C THR A 96 -12.34 12.12 5.68
N THR A 97 -13.59 11.85 5.24
CA THR A 97 -14.75 12.66 5.59
C THR A 97 -15.23 12.50 7.04
N VAL A 98 -14.72 11.48 7.76
CA VAL A 98 -15.28 11.03 9.03
C VAL A 98 -14.49 11.53 10.26
N VAL A 99 -13.23 11.96 10.10
CA VAL A 99 -12.34 12.22 11.24
C VAL A 99 -11.59 13.55 11.15
N ASP A 100 -11.61 14.32 12.24
CA ASP A 100 -10.93 15.60 12.38
C ASP A 100 -9.50 15.39 12.92
N VAL A 101 -8.49 15.70 12.09
CA VAL A 101 -7.05 15.53 12.40
C VAL A 101 -6.33 16.87 12.26
N SER A 102 -5.34 17.14 13.13
CA SER A 102 -4.51 18.34 12.97
C SER A 102 -3.87 18.42 11.59
N PRO A 103 -4.12 19.50 10.81
CA PRO A 103 -3.62 19.62 9.44
C PRO A 103 -2.10 19.57 9.37
N VAL A 104 -1.41 20.17 10.35
CA VAL A 104 0.06 20.21 10.37
C VAL A 104 0.63 18.81 10.51
N THR A 105 0.08 17.99 11.41
CA THR A 105 0.54 16.61 11.60
C THR A 105 0.27 15.79 10.34
N LEU A 106 -0.95 15.89 9.78
CA LEU A 106 -1.33 15.15 8.59
C LEU A 106 -0.44 15.52 7.40
N PHE A 107 -0.34 16.80 7.05
CA PHE A 107 0.45 17.22 5.89
C PHE A 107 1.94 16.92 6.06
N ALA A 108 2.50 17.05 7.27
CA ALA A 108 3.89 16.74 7.51
C ALA A 108 4.18 15.24 7.33
N LEU A 109 3.35 14.37 7.89
CA LEU A 109 3.54 12.92 7.77
C LEU A 109 3.24 12.43 6.36
N VAL A 110 2.11 12.82 5.77
CA VAL A 110 1.75 12.44 4.40
C VAL A 110 2.79 12.94 3.40
N GLY A 111 3.20 14.20 3.54
CA GLY A 111 4.23 14.80 2.71
C GLY A 111 5.57 14.07 2.85
N SER A 112 5.99 13.73 4.07
CA SER A 112 7.26 13.02 4.27
C SER A 112 7.24 11.61 3.70
N ALA A 113 6.16 10.84 3.89
CA ALA A 113 6.00 9.53 3.25
C ALA A 113 5.95 9.63 1.72
N THR A 114 5.30 10.66 1.18
CA THR A 114 5.23 10.90 -0.27
C THR A 114 6.61 11.18 -0.85
N ILE A 115 7.41 12.04 -0.21
CA ILE A 115 8.79 12.32 -0.63
C ILE A 115 9.66 11.06 -0.48
N GLY A 116 9.50 10.34 0.64
CA GLY A 116 10.18 9.08 0.88
C GLY A 116 9.91 8.05 -0.20
N ALA A 117 8.65 7.89 -0.60
CA ALA A 117 8.26 6.98 -1.67
C ALA A 117 8.73 7.44 -3.05
N PHE A 118 8.74 8.75 -3.32
CA PHE A 118 9.30 9.26 -4.57
C PHE A 118 10.79 8.91 -4.72
N ILE A 119 11.56 9.06 -3.63
CA ILE A 119 12.98 8.72 -3.61
C ILE A 119 13.15 7.20 -3.63
N GLY A 120 12.41 6.48 -2.79
CA GLY A 120 12.45 5.02 -2.67
C GLY A 120 12.15 4.32 -4.00
N SER A 121 11.10 4.75 -4.72
CA SER A 121 10.72 4.09 -5.97
C SER A 121 11.76 4.27 -7.06
N ARG A 122 12.53 5.37 -7.08
CA ARG A 122 13.68 5.52 -8.00
C ARG A 122 14.77 4.47 -7.77
N PHE A 123 14.99 4.07 -6.51
CA PHE A 123 15.94 3.02 -6.19
C PHE A 123 15.40 1.62 -6.47
N VAL A 124 14.09 1.42 -6.30
CA VAL A 124 13.43 0.13 -6.56
C VAL A 124 13.32 -0.13 -8.06
N THR A 125 13.00 0.89 -8.85
CA THR A 125 13.07 0.81 -10.32
C THR A 125 14.49 0.50 -10.76
N GLY A 126 14.68 -0.53 -11.59
CA GLY A 126 16.01 -0.98 -11.99
C GLY A 126 16.65 -2.07 -11.12
N LEU A 127 16.06 -2.45 -9.98
CA LEU A 127 16.62 -3.54 -9.18
C LEU A 127 16.59 -4.88 -9.94
N PRO A 128 17.65 -5.68 -9.87
CA PRO A 128 17.62 -7.05 -10.36
C PRO A 128 16.52 -7.86 -9.67
N GLU A 129 15.87 -8.75 -10.42
CA GLU A 129 14.74 -9.54 -9.93
C GLU A 129 15.05 -10.30 -8.64
N LYS A 130 16.24 -10.89 -8.51
CA LYS A 130 16.68 -11.55 -7.27
C LYS A 130 16.70 -10.62 -6.06
N LYS A 131 17.11 -9.36 -6.23
CA LYS A 131 17.12 -8.38 -5.14
C LYS A 131 15.68 -8.00 -4.78
N VAL A 132 14.82 -7.80 -5.78
CA VAL A 132 13.39 -7.56 -5.55
C VAL A 132 12.80 -8.73 -4.76
N GLN A 133 13.05 -9.97 -5.17
CA GLN A 133 12.57 -11.16 -4.48
C GLN A 133 13.05 -11.25 -3.03
N LEU A 134 14.34 -11.00 -2.78
CA LEU A 134 14.90 -11.06 -1.43
C LEU A 134 14.24 -10.02 -0.51
N TRP A 135 14.19 -8.76 -0.94
CA TRP A 135 13.66 -7.67 -0.13
C TRP A 135 12.14 -7.74 0.02
N MET A 136 11.40 -8.11 -1.03
CA MET A 136 9.95 -8.38 -0.95
C MET A 136 9.66 -9.55 -0.02
N GLY A 137 10.47 -10.61 -0.07
CA GLY A 137 10.34 -11.74 0.83
C GLY A 137 10.46 -11.33 2.29
N TRP A 138 11.49 -10.57 2.65
CA TRP A 138 11.63 -10.00 3.99
C TRP A 138 10.52 -8.99 4.34
N ALA A 139 10.10 -8.15 3.40
CA ALA A 139 8.99 -7.22 3.57
C ALA A 139 7.69 -7.94 3.96
N LEU A 140 7.39 -9.07 3.32
CA LEU A 140 6.23 -9.90 3.63
C LEU A 140 6.36 -10.55 5.02
N ILE A 141 7.54 -11.06 5.40
CA ILE A 141 7.75 -11.61 6.74
C ILE A 141 7.54 -10.55 7.82
N VAL A 142 8.14 -9.36 7.65
CA VAL A 142 7.96 -8.25 8.59
C VAL A 142 6.49 -7.82 8.64
N THR A 143 5.82 -7.72 7.49
CA THR A 143 4.39 -7.39 7.42
C THR A 143 3.55 -8.40 8.18
N ALA A 144 3.79 -9.71 8.01
CA ALA A 144 3.08 -10.76 8.72
C ALA A 144 3.28 -10.70 10.24
N VAL A 145 4.51 -10.43 10.71
CA VAL A 145 4.82 -10.25 12.14
C VAL A 145 4.07 -9.04 12.70
N LEU A 146 4.06 -7.92 11.97
CA LEU A 146 3.34 -6.71 12.40
C LEU A 146 1.82 -6.90 12.40
N MET A 147 1.27 -7.61 11.40
CA MET A 147 -0.14 -7.99 11.38
C MET A 147 -0.50 -8.90 12.55
N PHE A 148 0.34 -9.88 12.87
CA PHE A 148 0.15 -10.74 14.03
C PHE A 148 0.20 -9.94 15.34
N ALA A 149 1.18 -9.05 15.50
CA ALA A 149 1.30 -8.18 16.68
C ALA A 149 0.06 -7.30 16.85
N ARG A 150 -0.49 -6.74 15.77
CA ARG A 150 -1.76 -6.02 15.79
C ARG A 150 -2.91 -6.94 16.23
N GLN A 151 -3.00 -8.14 15.65
CA GLN A 151 -4.05 -9.11 15.95
C GLN A 151 -4.03 -9.58 17.42
N GLN A 152 -2.86 -9.60 18.07
CA GLN A 152 -2.73 -9.86 19.51
C GLN A 152 -3.02 -8.63 20.39
N GLY A 153 -3.32 -7.47 19.80
CA GLY A 153 -3.50 -6.20 20.49
C GLY A 153 -2.20 -5.54 20.97
N TRP A 154 -1.02 -6.07 20.62
CA TRP A 154 0.26 -5.51 21.08
C TRP A 154 0.52 -4.11 20.54
N ILE A 155 0.09 -3.84 19.31
CA ILE A 155 0.18 -2.50 18.72
C ILE A 155 -0.86 -1.58 19.38
N ASP A 156 -2.09 -2.07 19.60
CA ASP A 156 -3.18 -1.27 20.14
C ASP A 156 -2.93 -0.83 21.59
N ILE A 157 -2.23 -1.66 22.39
CA ILE A 157 -1.78 -1.30 23.74
C ILE A 157 -0.90 -0.03 23.73
N LEU A 158 -0.11 0.21 22.67
CA LEU A 158 0.72 1.42 22.56
C LEU A 158 -0.13 2.69 22.44
N GLY A 159 -1.39 2.56 22.02
CA GLY A 159 -2.32 3.65 21.77
C GLY A 159 -3.48 3.75 22.75
N ALA A 160 -3.63 2.80 23.69
CA ALA A 160 -4.83 2.65 24.53
C ALA A 160 -5.15 3.89 25.37
N ASP A 161 -4.12 4.53 25.94
CA ASP A 161 -4.24 5.72 26.79
C ASP A 161 -3.94 7.03 26.05
N ASN A 162 -3.76 6.97 24.73
CA ASN A 162 -3.38 8.15 23.95
C ASN A 162 -4.57 9.05 23.68
N THR A 163 -4.41 10.33 24.02
CA THR A 163 -5.43 11.37 23.81
C THR A 163 -4.99 12.44 22.81
N ALA A 164 -3.72 12.44 22.36
CA ALA A 164 -3.24 13.49 21.48
C ALA A 164 -3.83 13.38 20.07
N THR A 165 -4.23 14.52 19.52
CA THR A 165 -4.75 14.65 18.16
C THR A 165 -3.78 15.33 17.20
N ALA A 166 -2.61 15.73 17.71
CA ALA A 166 -1.53 16.37 16.97
C ALA A 166 -0.17 15.94 17.52
N LEU A 167 0.81 15.82 16.62
CA LEU A 167 2.22 15.77 16.99
C LEU A 167 2.80 17.19 16.94
N THR A 168 3.52 17.57 17.99
CA THR A 168 4.21 18.86 18.09
C THR A 168 5.66 18.67 18.52
N GLY A 169 6.49 19.69 18.27
CA GLY A 169 7.90 19.70 18.67
C GLY A 169 8.68 18.49 18.17
N ILE A 170 9.45 17.87 19.06
CA ILE A 170 10.33 16.74 18.72
C ILE A 170 9.56 15.50 18.23
N LYS A 171 8.35 15.26 18.75
CA LYS A 171 7.54 14.11 18.35
C LYS A 171 7.11 14.22 16.88
N LEU A 172 6.79 15.43 16.42
CA LEU A 172 6.48 15.68 15.01
C LEU A 172 7.70 15.39 14.12
N VAL A 173 8.89 15.84 14.53
CA VAL A 173 10.13 15.58 13.79
C VAL A 173 10.41 14.09 13.68
N ILE A 174 10.29 13.35 14.79
CA ILE A 174 10.48 11.89 14.80
C ILE A 174 9.46 11.23 13.86
N GLY A 175 8.18 11.59 13.95
CA GLY A 175 7.13 11.08 13.07
C GLY A 175 7.43 11.33 11.60
N VAL A 176 7.86 12.55 11.25
CA VAL A 176 8.24 12.93 9.87
C VAL A 176 9.37 12.06 9.34
N VAL A 177 10.43 11.88 10.14
CA VAL A 177 11.61 11.09 9.75
C VAL A 177 11.24 9.62 9.58
N ILE A 178 10.51 9.03 10.53
CA ILE A 178 10.09 7.62 10.43
C ILE A 178 9.16 7.44 9.24
N ASN A 179 8.16 8.30 9.06
CA ASN A 179 7.18 8.14 7.98
C ASN A 179 7.81 8.33 6.59
N PHE A 180 8.87 9.14 6.48
CA PHE A 180 9.71 9.19 5.27
C PHE A 180 10.30 7.82 4.91
N PHE A 181 10.92 7.14 5.87
CA PHE A 181 11.47 5.80 5.63
C PHE A 181 10.39 4.76 5.38
N LEU A 182 9.26 4.84 6.09
CA LEU A 182 8.12 3.94 5.84
C LEU A 182 7.56 4.13 4.43
N GLY A 183 7.45 5.37 3.95
CA GLY A 183 7.06 5.66 2.57
C GLY A 183 8.05 5.09 1.56
N ALA A 184 9.35 5.21 1.80
CA ALA A 184 10.37 4.61 0.95
C ALA A 184 10.28 3.07 0.93
N LEU A 185 10.12 2.44 2.09
CA LEU A 185 10.00 0.98 2.23
C LEU A 185 8.73 0.42 1.59
N MET A 186 7.62 1.18 1.61
CA MET A 186 6.39 0.75 0.96
C MET A 186 6.56 0.59 -0.55
N THR A 187 7.50 1.30 -1.18
CA THR A 187 7.76 1.17 -2.62
C THR A 187 8.28 -0.21 -3.03
N ILE A 188 8.84 -0.99 -2.10
CA ILE A 188 9.24 -2.39 -2.31
C ILE A 188 8.21 -3.39 -1.75
N GLY A 189 7.02 -2.93 -1.38
CA GLY A 189 5.89 -3.80 -0.98
C GLY A 189 5.68 -3.99 0.53
N VAL A 190 6.41 -3.27 1.39
CA VAL A 190 6.12 -3.27 2.85
C VAL A 190 4.80 -2.53 3.11
N GLY A 191 3.82 -3.17 3.72
CA GLY A 191 2.56 -2.51 4.05
C GLY A 191 2.76 -1.38 5.06
N LEU A 192 2.19 -0.19 4.81
CA LEU A 192 2.36 0.97 5.69
C LEU A 192 1.49 0.90 6.96
N TYR A 193 0.40 0.12 6.94
CA TYR A 193 -0.65 0.16 7.96
C TYR A 193 -0.12 -0.06 9.38
N ALA A 194 0.35 -1.27 9.67
CA ALA A 194 0.84 -1.64 11.00
C ALA A 194 2.07 -0.83 11.46
N PRO A 195 3.11 -0.59 10.63
CA PRO A 195 4.26 0.19 11.08
C PRO A 195 3.92 1.67 11.31
N CYS A 196 3.04 2.26 10.50
CA CYS A 196 2.58 3.63 10.74
C CYS A 196 1.75 3.73 12.01
N MET A 197 0.81 2.80 12.25
CA MET A 197 0.03 2.74 13.49
C MET A 197 0.93 2.62 14.73
N ALA A 198 1.90 1.70 14.72
CA ALA A 198 2.85 1.57 15.81
C ALA A 198 3.62 2.89 16.05
N MET A 199 4.10 3.53 14.99
CA MET A 199 4.81 4.81 15.09
C MET A 199 3.94 5.90 15.71
N VAL A 200 2.72 6.12 15.20
CA VAL A 200 1.87 7.21 15.70
C VAL A 200 1.40 6.95 17.14
N TYR A 201 1.16 5.69 17.51
CA TYR A 201 0.81 5.32 18.88
C TYR A 201 1.98 5.53 19.85
N MET A 202 3.19 5.10 19.49
CA MET A 202 4.38 5.38 20.32
C MET A 202 4.64 6.88 20.51
N LEU A 203 4.25 7.71 19.55
CA LEU A 203 4.37 9.17 19.65
C LEU A 203 3.23 9.83 20.43
N GLY A 204 2.19 9.08 20.80
CA GLY A 204 1.10 9.53 21.67
C GLY A 204 -0.19 9.92 20.93
N LEU A 205 -0.29 9.68 19.61
CA LEU A 205 -1.53 9.95 18.88
C LEU A 205 -2.60 8.92 19.23
N SER A 206 -3.85 9.38 19.32
CA SER A 206 -5.00 8.52 19.55
C SER A 206 -5.28 7.61 18.34
N PRO A 207 -5.89 6.43 18.57
CA PRO A 207 -6.39 5.53 17.51
C PRO A 207 -7.23 6.23 16.44
N LEU A 208 -8.03 7.21 16.87
CA LEU A 208 -8.88 7.98 15.98
C LEU A 208 -8.06 8.71 14.89
N VAL A 209 -6.89 9.26 15.25
CA VAL A 209 -6.05 10.05 14.34
C VAL A 209 -5.08 9.20 13.51
N ALA A 210 -4.76 7.99 13.99
CA ALA A 210 -3.85 7.09 13.29
C ALA A 210 -4.36 6.66 11.92
N PHE A 211 -5.66 6.37 11.81
CA PHE A 211 -6.25 5.86 10.57
C PHE A 211 -6.19 6.89 9.42
N PRO A 212 -6.62 8.16 9.57
CA PRO A 212 -6.46 9.16 8.51
C PRO A 212 -5.00 9.45 8.13
N VAL A 213 -4.07 9.42 9.10
CA VAL A 213 -2.63 9.62 8.81
C VAL A 213 -2.10 8.49 7.94
N MET A 214 -2.44 7.25 8.27
CA MET A 214 -2.06 6.06 7.53
C MET A 214 -2.66 6.06 6.12
N MET A 215 -3.98 6.26 6.02
CA MET A 215 -4.70 6.33 4.74
C MET A 215 -4.19 7.45 3.86
N GLY A 216 -4.06 8.66 4.42
CA GLY A 216 -3.53 9.81 3.70
C GLY A 216 -2.10 9.60 3.23
N SER A 217 -1.27 8.90 4.02
CA SER A 217 0.11 8.61 3.64
C SER A 217 0.15 7.68 2.42
N CYS A 218 -0.60 6.57 2.45
CA CYS A 218 -0.72 5.66 1.31
C CYS A 218 -1.29 6.37 0.06
N ALA A 219 -2.35 7.16 0.23
CA ALA A 219 -2.99 7.91 -0.84
C ALA A 219 -2.08 8.97 -1.47
N GLY A 220 -1.21 9.60 -0.67
CA GLY A 220 -0.19 10.52 -1.18
C GLY A 220 0.95 9.80 -1.90
N LEU A 221 1.44 8.71 -1.33
CA LEU A 221 2.70 8.10 -1.76
C LEU A 221 2.55 7.21 -2.99
N MET A 222 1.47 6.42 -3.12
CA MET A 222 1.33 5.47 -4.24
C MET A 222 1.30 6.17 -5.62
N PRO A 223 0.54 7.27 -5.81
CA PRO A 223 0.54 8.02 -7.07
C PRO A 223 1.91 8.57 -7.45
N ILE A 224 2.62 9.08 -6.45
CA ILE A 224 3.93 9.70 -6.66
C ILE A 224 5.02 8.66 -6.90
N ALA A 225 5.00 7.54 -6.17
CA ALA A 225 5.88 6.41 -6.42
C ALA A 225 5.69 5.86 -7.85
N SER A 226 4.44 5.80 -8.30
CA SER A 226 4.02 5.30 -9.61
C SER A 226 4.55 6.13 -10.79
N LEU A 227 4.85 7.41 -10.60
CA LEU A 227 5.53 8.22 -11.62
C LEU A 227 6.84 7.58 -12.07
N ASN A 228 7.65 7.07 -11.13
CA ASN A 228 8.93 6.45 -11.47
C ASN A 228 8.73 5.07 -12.12
N PHE A 229 7.83 4.22 -11.58
CA PHE A 229 7.56 2.89 -12.13
C PHE A 229 6.97 2.94 -13.54
N VAL A 230 6.05 3.88 -13.80
CA VAL A 230 5.47 4.08 -15.13
C VAL A 230 6.53 4.62 -16.09
N LYS A 231 7.34 5.60 -15.65
CA LYS A 231 8.42 6.16 -16.46
C LYS A 231 9.46 5.12 -16.88
N THR A 232 9.82 4.18 -15.99
CA THR A 232 10.79 3.11 -16.32
C THR A 232 10.15 1.88 -16.95
N GLY A 233 8.81 1.79 -16.97
CA GLY A 233 8.09 0.61 -17.42
C GLY A 233 8.25 -0.61 -16.49
N ASP A 234 8.74 -0.43 -15.26
CA ASP A 234 8.93 -1.49 -14.26
C ASP A 234 7.61 -1.85 -13.53
N TYR A 235 6.53 -2.07 -14.29
CA TYR A 235 5.24 -2.52 -13.78
C TYR A 235 4.45 -3.29 -14.85
N ALA A 236 3.51 -4.14 -14.44
CA ALA A 236 2.67 -4.89 -15.37
C ALA A 236 1.40 -4.11 -15.73
N ARG A 237 1.41 -3.40 -16.86
CA ARG A 237 0.32 -2.51 -17.33
C ARG A 237 -1.07 -3.15 -17.27
N LYS A 238 -1.25 -4.29 -17.95
CA LYS A 238 -2.53 -5.02 -18.00
C LYS A 238 -3.01 -5.40 -16.60
N VAL A 239 -2.11 -5.96 -15.79
CA VAL A 239 -2.42 -6.42 -14.43
C VAL A 239 -2.78 -5.24 -13.53
N SER A 240 -2.02 -4.14 -13.58
CA SER A 240 -2.31 -2.93 -12.81
C SER A 240 -3.65 -2.30 -13.19
N LEU A 241 -3.97 -2.18 -14.48
CA LEU A 241 -5.28 -1.66 -14.92
C LEU A 241 -6.44 -2.53 -14.42
N ALA A 242 -6.29 -3.85 -14.51
CA ALA A 242 -7.28 -4.79 -14.03
C ALA A 242 -7.46 -4.69 -12.51
N ILE A 243 -6.36 -4.64 -11.74
CA ILE A 243 -6.37 -4.44 -10.28
C ILE A 243 -7.07 -3.13 -9.95
N THR A 244 -6.72 -2.02 -10.60
CA THR A 244 -7.37 -0.73 -10.38
C THR A 244 -8.89 -0.80 -10.59
N ALA A 245 -9.34 -1.41 -11.69
CA ALA A 245 -10.76 -1.50 -12.01
C ALA A 245 -11.53 -2.37 -10.99
N GLY A 246 -11.01 -3.56 -10.67
CA GLY A 246 -11.61 -4.43 -9.68
C GLY A 246 -11.56 -3.83 -8.28
N GLY A 247 -10.45 -3.19 -7.95
CA GLY A 247 -10.18 -2.57 -6.66
C GLY A 247 -11.16 -1.46 -6.31
N ILE A 248 -11.42 -0.55 -7.24
CA ILE A 248 -12.44 0.51 -7.05
C ILE A 248 -13.80 -0.10 -6.69
N ILE A 249 -14.19 -1.18 -7.35
CA ILE A 249 -15.45 -1.89 -7.05
C ILE A 249 -15.39 -2.52 -5.66
N GLY A 250 -14.29 -3.18 -5.32
CA GLY A 250 -14.06 -3.79 -4.00
C GLY A 250 -14.20 -2.80 -2.86
N VAL A 251 -13.53 -1.65 -2.98
CA VAL A 251 -13.60 -0.54 -2.02
C VAL A 251 -15.02 -0.05 -1.80
N ILE A 252 -15.74 0.24 -2.90
CA ILE A 252 -17.10 0.78 -2.81
C ILE A 252 -18.03 -0.23 -2.13
N ILE A 253 -17.89 -1.53 -2.43
CA ILE A 253 -18.72 -2.56 -1.81
C ILE A 253 -18.40 -2.69 -0.32
N ALA A 254 -17.12 -2.80 0.04
CA ALA A 254 -16.70 -2.91 1.44
C ALA A 254 -17.19 -1.72 2.27
N ALA A 255 -16.97 -0.50 1.79
CA ALA A 255 -17.33 0.72 2.52
C ALA A 255 -18.85 0.91 2.71
N LYS A 256 -19.68 0.46 1.75
CA LYS A 256 -21.14 0.70 1.80
C LYS A 256 -21.95 -0.43 2.40
N PHE A 257 -21.48 -1.68 2.29
CA PHE A 257 -22.32 -2.86 2.56
C PHE A 257 -21.78 -3.76 3.67
N VAL A 258 -20.58 -3.51 4.19
CA VAL A 258 -19.96 -4.39 5.18
C VAL A 258 -19.78 -3.66 6.50
N THR A 259 -20.59 -4.05 7.49
CA THR A 259 -20.49 -3.58 8.88
C THR A 259 -20.47 -4.79 9.81
N GLY A 260 -19.52 -4.83 10.75
CA GLY A 260 -19.50 -5.86 11.81
C GLY A 260 -19.02 -7.25 11.38
N LEU A 261 -18.27 -7.37 10.28
CA LEU A 261 -17.65 -8.64 9.89
C LEU A 261 -16.49 -8.97 10.86
N ASP A 262 -16.54 -10.15 11.49
CA ASP A 262 -15.39 -10.63 12.27
C ASP A 262 -14.29 -11.12 11.31
N LEU A 263 -13.21 -10.34 11.25
CA LEU A 263 -12.05 -10.61 10.40
C LEU A 263 -10.98 -11.45 11.11
N ASN A 264 -11.14 -11.80 12.39
CA ASN A 264 -10.09 -12.43 13.18
C ASN A 264 -9.53 -13.68 12.50
N VAL A 265 -10.41 -14.62 12.14
CA VAL A 265 -10.02 -15.88 11.48
C VAL A 265 -9.38 -15.60 10.12
N LEU A 266 -9.95 -14.67 9.35
CA LEU A 266 -9.44 -14.31 8.03
C LEU A 266 -8.04 -13.70 8.11
N THR A 267 -7.80 -12.80 9.06
CA THR A 267 -6.51 -12.17 9.30
C THR A 267 -5.46 -13.21 9.64
N TYR A 268 -5.75 -14.19 10.49
CA TYR A 268 -4.81 -15.28 10.77
C TYR A 268 -4.48 -16.14 9.55
N ILE A 269 -5.50 -16.48 8.75
CA ILE A 269 -5.28 -17.21 7.49
C ILE A 269 -4.34 -16.41 6.58
N ILE A 270 -4.60 -15.11 6.43
CA ILE A 270 -3.78 -14.23 5.61
C ILE A 270 -2.36 -14.13 6.15
N ILE A 271 -2.15 -14.02 7.47
CA ILE A 271 -0.82 -14.01 8.08
C ILE A 271 -0.03 -15.27 7.71
N VAL A 272 -0.62 -16.47 7.88
CA VAL A 272 0.05 -17.74 7.55
C VAL A 272 0.44 -17.78 6.08
N VAL A 273 -0.46 -17.34 5.22
CA VAL A 273 -0.28 -17.34 3.77
C VAL A 273 0.77 -16.31 3.32
N ILE A 274 0.84 -15.15 3.96
CA ILE A 274 1.88 -14.14 3.73
C ILE A 274 3.25 -14.69 4.16
N ILE A 275 3.34 -15.38 5.31
CA ILE A 275 4.59 -16.02 5.75
C ILE A 275 5.07 -17.02 4.70
N TYR A 276 4.16 -17.88 4.21
CA TYR A 276 4.47 -18.83 3.14
C TYR A 276 4.99 -18.11 1.87
N THR A 277 4.32 -17.03 1.48
CA THR A 277 4.70 -16.23 0.30
C THR A 277 6.07 -15.58 0.51
N GLY A 278 6.31 -14.97 1.67
CA GLY A 278 7.59 -14.35 2.04
C GLY A 278 8.75 -15.34 2.00
N VAL A 279 8.58 -16.52 2.61
CA VAL A 279 9.56 -17.61 2.55
C VAL A 279 9.80 -18.06 1.11
N THR A 280 8.75 -18.15 0.30
CA THR A 280 8.85 -18.52 -1.12
C THR A 280 9.69 -17.51 -1.90
N TYR A 281 9.46 -16.21 -1.73
CA TYR A 281 10.25 -15.15 -2.37
C TYR A 281 11.71 -15.13 -1.92
N ILE A 282 11.97 -15.32 -0.61
CA ILE A 282 13.34 -15.49 -0.09
C ILE A 282 14.02 -16.70 -0.77
N ARG A 283 13.34 -17.84 -0.86
CA ARG A 283 13.86 -19.04 -1.55
C ARG A 283 14.10 -18.82 -3.04
N LYS A 284 13.21 -18.11 -3.75
CA LYS A 284 13.40 -17.75 -5.16
C LYS A 284 14.70 -16.95 -5.34
N SER A 285 14.98 -15.99 -4.45
CA SER A 285 16.18 -15.15 -4.53
C SER A 285 17.50 -15.93 -4.40
N MET A 286 17.48 -17.07 -3.69
CA MET A 286 18.64 -17.93 -3.45
C MET A 286 18.90 -18.94 -4.56
N LYS A 287 17.93 -19.16 -5.47
CA LYS A 287 18.14 -20.10 -6.59
C LYS A 287 19.12 -19.50 -7.61
N PRO A 288 20.01 -20.32 -8.22
CA PRO A 288 20.77 -19.89 -9.39
C PRO A 288 19.81 -19.33 -10.43
N ALA A 289 20.22 -18.27 -11.15
CA ALA A 289 19.40 -17.82 -12.26
C ALA A 289 19.28 -19.01 -13.22
N ALA A 290 18.07 -19.37 -13.64
CA ALA A 290 17.92 -20.36 -14.70
C ALA A 290 18.74 -19.82 -15.89
N ALA A 291 19.71 -20.62 -16.34
CA ALA A 291 20.57 -20.29 -17.47
C ALA A 291 19.75 -20.19 -18.76
#